data_AF-A0A939KX11-F1
#
_entry.id   AF-A0A939KX11-F1
#
_cell.length_a   1.000
_cell.length_b   1.000
_cell.length_c   1.000
_cell.angle_alpha   90.00
_cell.angle_beta   90.00
_cell.angle_gamma   90.00
#
_symmetry.space_group_name_H-M   'P 1'
#
loop_
_entity.id
_entity.type
_entity.pdbx_description
1 polymer ?
#
loop_
_entity_poly.entity_id
_entity_poly.type
_entity_poly.pdbx_seq_one_letter_code
_entity_poly.pdbx_strand_id
1 'polypeptide(L)'
;MARLELPSDIARRLAPLMLRHTQRLAGEVEEEARRRAPAAKTWHAQEDGRARPSHQAADGQTVPAPLPFSVGDTTLSGPRDPDGPVEETAGCRCSVTEDPEAVAVTISAGKAAIDGTRTRAEVVCDFPRAAEAEFAHGDGTHFMSGAASQVAARHR
;
A
#
# COMPACT_ATOMS: atom_id res chain seq x y z
N MET A 1 -4.95 40.28 -11.68
CA MET A 1 -5.13 38.92 -11.13
C MET A 1 -6.52 38.88 -10.51
N ALA A 2 -7.48 38.17 -11.08
CA ALA A 2 -8.86 38.11 -10.57
C ALA A 2 -9.06 36.80 -9.79
N ARG A 3 -9.52 36.90 -8.54
CA ARG A 3 -9.88 35.77 -7.68
C ARG A 3 -11.39 35.78 -7.51
N LEU A 4 -12.06 34.72 -7.97
CA LEU A 4 -13.50 34.53 -7.84
C LEU A 4 -13.74 33.48 -6.76
N GLU A 5 -14.50 33.82 -5.73
CA GLU A 5 -14.98 32.87 -4.72
C GLU A 5 -16.51 32.80 -4.81
N LEU A 6 -17.04 31.58 -4.88
CA LEU A 6 -18.48 31.38 -4.92
C LEU A 6 -19.09 31.63 -3.53
N PRO A 7 -20.23 32.33 -3.45
CA PRO A 7 -21.04 32.38 -2.25
C PRO A 7 -21.34 30.98 -1.70
N SER A 8 -21.33 30.83 -0.37
CA SER A 8 -21.43 29.53 0.31
C SER A 8 -22.77 28.82 0.07
N ASP A 9 -23.83 29.56 -0.27
CA ASP A 9 -25.13 29.02 -0.65
C ASP A 9 -25.09 28.31 -2.02
N ILE A 10 -24.41 28.92 -3.00
CA ILE A 10 -24.18 28.34 -4.33
C ILE A 10 -23.30 27.10 -4.20
N ALA A 11 -22.21 27.19 -3.44
CA ALA A 11 -21.32 26.05 -3.20
C ALA A 11 -22.07 24.86 -2.57
N ARG A 12 -22.96 25.12 -1.60
CA ARG A 12 -23.79 24.08 -0.97
C ARG A 12 -24.77 23.43 -1.94
N ARG A 13 -25.37 24.20 -2.86
CA ARG A 13 -26.29 23.68 -3.89
C ARG A 13 -25.58 22.84 -4.95
N LEU A 14 -24.32 23.17 -5.25
CA LEU A 14 -23.51 22.44 -6.22
C LEU A 14 -22.84 21.18 -5.61
N ALA A 15 -22.64 21.14 -4.29
CA ALA A 15 -21.96 20.03 -3.62
C ALA A 15 -22.54 18.63 -3.96
N PRO A 16 -23.87 18.40 -4.02
CA PRO A 16 -24.42 17.11 -4.44
C PRO A 16 -24.08 16.71 -5.89
N LEU A 17 -23.92 17.68 -6.80
CA LEU A 17 -23.48 17.40 -8.18
C LEU A 17 -22.01 16.97 -8.21
N MET A 18 -21.18 17.64 -7.40
CA MET A 18 -19.76 17.28 -7.21
C MET A 18 -19.58 15.96 -6.48
N LEU A 19 -20.55 15.52 -5.68
CA LEU A 19 -20.46 14.28 -4.92
C LEU A 19 -20.33 13.06 -5.83
N ARG A 20 -21.16 12.99 -6.89
CA ARG A 20 -21.09 11.91 -7.88
C ARG A 20 -19.77 11.92 -8.64
N HIS A 21 -19.29 13.11 -8.99
CA HIS A 21 -18.00 13.27 -9.64
C HIS A 21 -16.85 12.83 -8.73
N THR A 22 -16.87 13.23 -7.46
CA THR A 22 -15.88 12.85 -6.44
C THR A 22 -15.89 11.34 -6.21
N GLN A 23 -17.06 10.71 -6.14
CA GLN A 23 -17.16 9.26 -6.02
C GLN A 23 -16.54 8.54 -7.23
N ARG A 24 -16.74 9.05 -8.44
CA ARG A 24 -16.14 8.48 -9.66
C ARG A 24 -14.62 8.60 -9.61
N LEU A 25 -14.09 9.79 -9.28
CA LEU A 25 -12.65 10.00 -9.14
C LEU A 25 -12.04 9.09 -8.07
N ALA A 26 -12.73 8.89 -6.93
CA ALA A 26 -12.27 7.97 -5.90
C ALA A 26 -12.16 6.53 -6.41
N GLY A 27 -13.13 6.07 -7.21
CA GLY A 27 -13.07 4.76 -7.86
C GLY A 27 -11.94 4.65 -8.89
N GLU A 28 -11.68 5.71 -9.67
CA GLU A 28 -10.54 5.75 -10.59
C GLU A 28 -9.19 5.71 -9.84
N VAL A 29 -9.09 6.40 -8.70
CA VAL A 29 -7.89 6.36 -7.84
C VAL A 29 -7.72 4.98 -7.23
N GLU A 30 -8.79 4.35 -6.75
CA GLU A 30 -8.76 2.98 -6.25
C GLU A 30 -8.25 2.01 -7.33
N GLU A 31 -8.81 2.04 -8.54
CA GLU A 31 -8.40 1.15 -9.63
C GLU A 31 -6.92 1.36 -9.99
N GLU A 32 -6.49 2.61 -10.11
CA GLU A 32 -5.09 2.92 -10.43
C GLU A 32 -4.14 2.53 -9.28
N ALA A 33 -4.56 2.72 -8.03
CA ALA A 33 -3.78 2.29 -6.87
C ALA A 33 -3.65 0.76 -6.83
N ARG A 34 -4.72 0.02 -7.14
CA ARG A 34 -4.68 -1.45 -7.27
C ARG A 34 -3.73 -1.91 -8.37
N ARG A 35 -3.69 -1.22 -9.52
CA ARG A 35 -2.76 -1.53 -10.62
C ARG A 35 -1.29 -1.29 -10.27
N ARG A 36 -1.03 -0.32 -9.39
CA ARG A 36 0.31 0.06 -8.94
C ARG A 36 0.75 -0.66 -7.66
N ALA A 37 -0.18 -1.31 -6.97
CA ALA A 37 0.09 -1.97 -5.71
C ALA A 37 1.22 -3.00 -5.90
N PRO A 38 2.21 -3.03 -5.00
CA PRO A 38 3.22 -4.06 -5.05
C PRO A 38 2.61 -5.43 -4.72
N ALA A 39 3.26 -6.51 -5.17
CA ALA A 39 2.98 -7.84 -4.64
C ALA A 39 3.22 -7.88 -3.12
N ALA A 40 2.65 -8.86 -2.44
CA ALA A 40 3.08 -9.25 -1.10
C ALA A 40 3.93 -10.52 -1.17
N LYS A 41 4.75 -10.73 -0.16
CA LYS A 41 5.54 -11.95 0.02
C LYS A 41 5.38 -12.49 1.43
N THR A 42 5.30 -13.81 1.55
CA THR A 42 5.13 -14.52 2.81
C THR A 42 6.32 -15.44 3.05
N TRP A 43 6.88 -15.37 4.25
CA TRP A 43 7.97 -16.25 4.69
C TRP A 43 7.43 -17.59 5.19
N HIS A 44 8.06 -18.67 4.74
CA HIS A 44 7.74 -20.04 5.16
C HIS A 44 8.98 -20.70 5.74
N ALA A 45 8.93 -21.02 7.03
CA ALA A 45 9.95 -21.80 7.71
C ALA A 45 9.85 -23.27 7.33
N GLN A 46 11.01 -23.92 7.18
CA GLN A 46 11.03 -25.36 6.92
C GLN A 46 10.59 -26.12 8.18
N GLU A 47 9.56 -26.94 8.07
CA GLU A 47 9.00 -27.76 9.17
C GLU A 47 9.83 -29.03 9.50
N ASP A 48 11.13 -29.02 9.26
CA ASP A 48 12.02 -30.17 9.54
C ASP A 48 12.60 -30.17 10.96
N GLY A 49 12.13 -29.24 11.81
CA GLY A 49 12.56 -29.07 13.20
C GLY A 49 13.96 -28.46 13.35
N ARG A 50 14.62 -28.06 12.25
CA ARG A 50 15.99 -27.48 12.27
C ARG A 50 16.03 -26.01 11.86
N ALA A 51 14.89 -25.40 11.54
CA ALA A 51 14.82 -23.96 11.36
C ALA A 51 15.23 -23.26 12.66
N ARG A 52 16.02 -22.18 12.55
CA ARG A 52 16.42 -21.36 13.71
C ARG A 52 15.19 -20.76 14.40
N PRO A 53 15.23 -20.48 15.71
CA PRO A 53 14.10 -19.83 16.40
C PRO A 53 13.66 -18.51 15.76
N SER A 54 14.61 -17.69 15.30
CA SER A 54 14.35 -16.45 14.54
C SER A 54 13.57 -16.69 13.24
N HIS A 55 13.91 -17.75 12.51
CA HIS A 55 13.24 -18.13 11.27
C HIS A 55 11.85 -18.73 11.50
N GLN A 56 11.68 -19.49 12.59
CA GLN A 56 10.37 -20.00 13.01
C GLN A 56 9.46 -18.85 13.47
N ALA A 57 10.01 -17.84 14.15
CA ALA A 57 9.27 -16.65 14.53
C ALA A 57 8.86 -15.79 13.32
N ALA A 58 9.65 -15.83 12.24
CA ALA A 58 9.32 -15.18 10.99
C ALA A 58 8.33 -15.97 10.13
N ASP A 59 7.98 -17.21 10.51
CA ASP A 59 7.03 -18.04 9.76
C ASP A 59 5.65 -17.39 9.66
N GLY A 60 5.07 -17.40 8.45
CA GLY A 60 3.81 -16.74 8.13
C GLY A 60 3.89 -15.21 8.03
N GLN A 61 5.05 -14.60 8.31
CA GLN A 61 5.22 -13.17 8.17
C GLN A 61 4.97 -12.75 6.72
N THR A 62 3.99 -11.87 6.52
CA THR A 62 3.60 -11.37 5.21
C THR A 62 3.87 -9.86 5.13
N VAL A 63 4.63 -9.44 4.13
CA VAL A 63 5.05 -8.05 3.92
C VAL A 63 4.88 -7.66 2.45
N PRO A 64 4.70 -6.37 2.12
CA PRO A 64 4.83 -5.91 0.73
C PRO A 64 6.20 -6.32 0.16
N ALA A 65 6.25 -6.77 -1.09
CA ALA A 65 7.43 -7.35 -1.71
C ALA A 65 8.72 -6.50 -1.64
N PRO A 66 8.66 -5.15 -1.76
CA PRO A 66 9.82 -4.29 -1.60
C PRO A 66 10.37 -4.20 -0.17
N LEU A 67 9.57 -4.58 0.84
CA LEU A 67 9.99 -4.54 2.24
C LEU A 67 10.74 -5.82 2.64
N PRO A 68 11.73 -5.76 3.53
CA PRO A 68 12.37 -6.92 4.12
C PRO A 68 11.49 -7.51 5.22
N PHE A 69 11.74 -8.77 5.50
CA PHE A 69 11.21 -9.48 6.65
C PHE A 69 12.01 -9.14 7.91
N SER A 70 11.36 -9.10 9.06
CA SER A 70 12.02 -9.07 10.37
C SER A 70 12.36 -10.49 10.80
N VAL A 71 13.65 -10.80 10.99
CA VAL A 71 14.14 -12.14 11.36
C VAL A 71 15.13 -11.99 12.51
N GLY A 72 14.70 -12.34 13.73
CA GLY A 72 15.48 -12.06 14.93
C GLY A 72 15.71 -10.56 15.13
N ASP A 73 16.96 -10.15 15.34
CA ASP A 73 17.37 -8.75 15.51
C ASP A 73 17.80 -8.08 14.18
N THR A 74 17.61 -8.75 13.04
CA THR A 74 17.98 -8.26 11.71
C THR A 74 16.78 -8.21 10.76
N THR A 75 16.99 -7.61 9.59
CA THR A 75 16.05 -7.65 8.47
C THR A 75 16.66 -8.37 7.28
N LEU A 76 15.88 -9.24 6.62
CA LEU A 76 16.30 -9.98 5.44
C LEU A 76 15.34 -9.74 4.27
N SER A 77 15.87 -9.58 3.07
CA SER A 77 15.06 -9.48 1.85
C SER A 77 14.34 -10.79 1.53
N GLY A 78 14.92 -11.92 1.97
CA GLY A 78 14.37 -13.26 1.85
C GLY A 78 15.31 -14.35 2.40
N PRO A 79 14.94 -15.63 2.27
CA PRO A 79 15.79 -16.74 2.65
C PRO A 79 17.12 -16.73 1.89
N ARG A 80 18.23 -17.02 2.58
CA ARG A 80 19.59 -17.00 2.02
C ARG A 80 19.98 -15.65 1.41
N ASP A 81 19.48 -14.55 1.98
CA ASP A 81 19.86 -13.20 1.57
C ASP A 81 21.40 -13.06 1.53
N PRO A 82 22.02 -12.76 0.37
CA PRO A 82 23.47 -12.58 0.28
C PRO A 82 24.01 -11.41 1.11
N ASP A 83 23.17 -10.39 1.35
CA ASP A 83 23.54 -9.19 2.09
C ASP A 83 23.23 -9.32 3.59
N GLY A 84 22.58 -10.41 3.99
CA GLY A 84 22.22 -10.68 5.38
C GLY A 84 23.33 -11.34 6.20
N PRO A 85 23.26 -11.25 7.54
CA PRO A 85 24.21 -11.88 8.43
C PRO A 85 24.30 -13.40 8.24
N VAL A 86 25.52 -13.93 8.22
CA VAL A 86 25.81 -15.36 7.96
C VAL A 86 25.09 -16.25 8.97
N GLU A 87 24.96 -15.80 10.21
CA GLU A 87 24.26 -16.49 11.29
C GLU A 87 22.79 -16.77 10.95
N GLU A 88 22.11 -15.91 10.19
CA GLU A 88 20.72 -16.09 9.75
C GLU A 88 20.64 -16.69 8.33
N THR A 89 21.61 -16.43 7.46
CA THR A 89 21.50 -16.78 6.03
C THR A 89 22.12 -18.13 5.69
N ALA A 90 23.20 -18.54 6.37
CA ALA A 90 23.94 -19.74 6.04
C ALA A 90 23.10 -21.01 6.21
N GLY A 91 23.05 -21.85 5.18
CA GLY A 91 22.33 -23.13 5.23
C GLY A 91 20.81 -22.99 5.43
N CYS A 92 20.25 -21.79 5.29
CA CYS A 92 18.81 -21.56 5.40
C CYS A 92 18.05 -22.42 4.38
N ARG A 93 16.93 -23.02 4.78
CA ARG A 93 16.05 -23.82 3.91
C ARG A 93 14.63 -23.25 3.80
N CYS A 94 14.38 -22.09 4.40
CA CYS A 94 13.10 -21.39 4.30
C CYS A 94 12.80 -21.04 2.84
N SER A 95 11.53 -20.88 2.54
CA SER A 95 11.04 -20.45 1.23
C SER A 95 10.17 -19.19 1.38
N VAL A 96 9.92 -18.53 0.26
CA VAL A 96 9.00 -17.40 0.18
C VAL A 96 8.01 -17.67 -0.94
N THR A 97 6.76 -17.36 -0.69
CA THR A 97 5.72 -17.29 -1.73
C THR A 97 5.36 -15.85 -1.97
N GLU A 98 5.07 -15.51 -3.22
CA GLU A 98 4.60 -14.19 -3.60
C GLU A 98 3.13 -14.25 -4.02
N ASP A 99 2.37 -13.25 -3.60
CA ASP A 99 1.00 -13.02 -4.02
C ASP A 99 0.93 -11.62 -4.67
N PRO A 100 0.74 -11.55 -6.00
CA PRO A 100 0.71 -10.28 -6.72
C PRO A 100 -0.53 -9.42 -6.38
N GLU A 101 -1.60 -10.01 -5.84
CA GLU A 101 -2.86 -9.30 -5.60
C GLU A 101 -3.09 -8.95 -4.13
N ALA A 102 -2.35 -9.56 -3.20
CA ALA A 102 -2.54 -9.42 -1.76
C ALA A 102 -2.61 -7.96 -1.25
N VAL A 103 -1.77 -7.04 -1.75
CA VAL A 103 -1.87 -5.62 -1.38
C VAL A 103 -3.00 -4.93 -2.13
N ALA A 104 -3.18 -5.25 -3.41
CA ALA A 104 -4.20 -4.65 -4.25
C ALA A 104 -5.61 -4.90 -3.70
N VAL A 105 -5.90 -6.12 -3.23
CA VAL A 105 -7.25 -6.49 -2.75
C VAL A 105 -7.71 -5.70 -1.53
N THR A 106 -6.78 -5.19 -0.71
CA THR A 106 -7.08 -4.43 0.52
C THR A 106 -7.26 -2.92 0.29
N ILE A 107 -7.06 -2.44 -0.93
CA ILE A 107 -7.30 -1.05 -1.29
C ILE A 107 -8.80 -0.84 -1.52
N SER A 108 -9.39 0.21 -0.97
CA SER A 108 -10.80 0.52 -1.21
C SER A 108 -11.08 2.03 -1.17
N ALA A 109 -11.99 2.49 -2.03
CA ALA A 109 -12.54 3.83 -1.95
C ALA A 109 -13.71 3.88 -0.95
N GLY A 110 -13.59 4.76 0.03
CA GLY A 110 -14.68 5.17 0.90
C GLY A 110 -15.77 5.92 0.13
N LYS A 111 -16.94 6.03 0.76
CA LYS A 111 -18.05 6.83 0.20
C LYS A 111 -17.68 8.30 0.21
N ALA A 112 -17.91 8.96 -0.92
CA ALA A 112 -17.79 10.39 -1.00
C ALA A 112 -18.79 11.05 -0.04
N ALA A 113 -18.31 12.02 0.73
CA ALA A 113 -19.08 12.78 1.70
C ALA A 113 -18.95 14.28 1.39
N ILE A 114 -19.97 15.03 1.80
CA ILE A 114 -19.93 16.49 1.76
C ILE A 114 -19.35 16.97 3.10
N ASP A 115 -18.26 17.72 3.02
CA ASP A 115 -17.61 18.40 4.13
C ASP A 115 -17.80 19.91 3.96
N GLY A 116 -18.89 20.42 4.54
CA GLY A 116 -19.30 21.83 4.42
C GLY A 116 -19.63 22.24 2.99
N THR A 117 -18.68 22.92 2.33
CA THR A 117 -18.79 23.40 0.94
C THR A 117 -17.96 22.57 -0.04
N ARG A 118 -17.28 21.53 0.44
CA ARG A 118 -16.42 20.65 -0.35
C ARG A 118 -16.97 19.24 -0.37
N THR A 119 -16.57 18.46 -1.38
CA THR A 119 -16.77 17.02 -1.42
C THR A 119 -15.43 16.34 -1.19
N ARG A 120 -15.43 15.28 -0.39
CA ARG A 120 -14.24 14.47 -0.08
C ARG A 120 -14.57 13.01 -0.28
N ALA A 121 -13.64 12.25 -0.80
CA ALA A 121 -13.61 10.80 -0.69
C ALA A 121 -12.21 10.39 -0.23
N GLU A 122 -12.14 9.29 0.50
CA GLU A 122 -10.88 8.76 1.01
C GLU A 122 -10.65 7.38 0.38
N VAL A 123 -9.43 7.11 -0.08
CA VAL A 123 -9.02 5.80 -0.58
C VAL A 123 -7.99 5.25 0.39
N VAL A 124 -8.25 4.07 0.94
CA VAL A 124 -7.48 3.48 2.03
C VAL A 124 -6.88 2.16 1.57
N CYS A 125 -5.65 1.87 1.97
CA CYS A 125 -5.02 0.56 1.86
C CYS A 125 -4.90 -0.04 3.26
N ASP A 126 -5.64 -1.11 3.53
CA ASP A 126 -5.60 -1.83 4.81
C ASP A 126 -4.68 -3.06 4.71
N PHE A 127 -3.39 -2.81 4.45
CA PHE A 127 -2.37 -3.86 4.41
C PHE A 127 -1.27 -3.58 5.45
N PRO A 128 -0.77 -4.62 6.17
CA PRO A 128 0.33 -4.44 7.11
C PRO A 128 1.53 -3.76 6.45
N ARG A 129 2.06 -2.72 7.09
CA ARG A 129 3.22 -1.95 6.60
C ARG A 129 3.00 -1.30 5.21
N ALA A 130 1.75 -1.07 4.79
CA ALA A 130 1.45 -0.34 3.55
C ALA A 130 2.10 1.05 3.49
N ALA A 131 2.10 1.78 4.61
CA ALA A 131 2.72 3.11 4.70
C ALA A 131 4.24 3.06 4.50
N GLU A 132 4.91 2.02 4.99
CA GLU A 132 6.34 1.83 4.76
C GLU A 132 6.62 1.52 3.28
N ALA A 133 5.78 0.68 2.65
CA ALA A 133 5.91 0.38 1.22
C ALA A 133 5.63 1.59 0.32
N GLU A 134 4.74 2.48 0.75
CA GLU A 134 4.41 3.71 0.04
C GLU A 134 5.58 4.72 0.09
N PHE A 135 6.28 4.85 1.23
CA PHE A 135 7.19 6.00 1.46
C PHE A 135 8.61 5.69 1.97
N ALA A 136 8.89 4.50 2.52
CA ALA A 136 10.03 4.31 3.42
C ALA A 136 11.18 3.41 2.90
N HIS A 137 11.01 2.64 1.83
CA HIS A 137 12.09 1.80 1.29
C HIS A 137 12.55 2.23 -0.09
N GLY A 138 13.79 2.72 -0.17
CA GLY A 138 14.36 3.34 -1.37
C GLY A 138 13.56 4.59 -1.73
N ASP A 139 13.11 4.67 -2.99
CA ASP A 139 12.26 5.76 -3.47
C ASP A 139 10.78 5.60 -3.08
N GLY A 140 10.38 4.53 -2.37
CA GLY A 140 8.97 4.21 -2.10
C GLY A 140 8.21 3.80 -3.36
N THR A 141 7.20 2.93 -3.24
CA THR A 141 6.42 2.52 -4.43
C THR A 141 5.45 3.60 -4.91
N HIS A 142 5.08 4.54 -4.03
CA HIS A 142 4.14 5.62 -4.35
C HIS A 142 2.87 5.13 -5.05
N PHE A 143 2.37 3.94 -4.68
CA PHE A 143 1.25 3.30 -5.35
C PHE A 143 -0.06 4.06 -5.10
N MET A 144 -0.23 4.64 -3.91
CA MET A 144 -1.41 5.45 -3.56
C MET A 144 -1.28 6.89 -4.04
N SER A 145 -0.18 7.57 -3.65
CA SER A 145 0.07 8.97 -3.97
C SER A 145 0.28 9.21 -5.47
N GLY A 146 0.94 8.27 -6.14
CA GLY A 146 1.11 8.27 -7.58
C GLY A 146 -0.20 8.02 -8.33
N ALA A 147 -1.06 7.13 -7.84
CA ALA A 147 -2.39 6.91 -8.41
C ALA A 147 -3.25 8.17 -8.34
N ALA A 148 -3.31 8.81 -7.15
CA ALA A 148 -4.02 10.07 -6.97
C ALA A 148 -3.48 11.18 -7.90
N SER A 149 -2.15 11.29 -8.02
CA SER A 149 -1.51 12.28 -8.89
C SER A 149 -1.82 12.04 -10.36
N GLN A 150 -1.83 10.78 -10.81
CA GLN A 150 -2.14 10.46 -12.20
C GLN A 150 -3.61 10.71 -12.54
N VAL A 151 -4.54 10.31 -11.68
CA VAL A 151 -5.96 10.61 -11.88
C VAL A 151 -6.16 12.12 -11.92
N ALA A 152 -5.56 12.87 -10.98
CA ALA A 152 -5.64 14.32 -11.00
C ALA A 152 -5.10 14.94 -12.31
N ALA A 153 -4.02 14.39 -12.89
CA ALA A 153 -3.48 14.86 -14.15
C ALA A 153 -4.39 14.58 -15.37
N ARG A 154 -5.21 13.51 -15.34
CA ARG A 154 -6.16 13.17 -16.42
C ARG A 154 -7.37 14.13 -16.47
N HIS A 155 -7.69 14.77 -15.35
CA HIS A 155 -8.86 15.66 -15.22
C HIS A 155 -8.50 17.15 -15.04
N ARG A 156 -7.22 17.52 -15.28
CA ARG A 156 -6.78 18.91 -15.42
C ARG A 156 -6.93 19.38 -16.86
#